data_AF-A0A250IKB6-F1
#
_entry.id   AF-A0A250IKB6-F1
#
_cell.length_a   1.000
_cell.length_b   1.000
_cell.length_c   1.000
_cell.angle_alpha   90.00
_cell.angle_beta   90.00
_cell.angle_gamma   90.00
#
_symmetry.space_group_name_H-M   'P 1'
#
loop_
_entity.id
_entity.type
_entity.pdbx_description
1 polymer ?
#
loop_
_entity_poly.entity_id
_entity_poly.type
_entity_poly.pdbx_seq_one_letter_code
_entity_poly.pdbx_strand_id
1 'polypeptide(L)'
;MGVPGRGGEGAVSRFFRKWNPAIAQCLSRWDTFDMSILQAGEDLFFVSFLPHLSRCGIDAIVMDAGATYAIDGKGRILDVR
;
A
#
# COMPACT_ATOMS: atom_id res chain seq x y z
N MET A 1 14.38 -42.74 -9.79
CA MET A 1 13.28 -41.75 -9.71
C MET A 1 13.22 -41.21 -8.29
N GLY A 2 13.26 -39.88 -8.13
CA GLY A 2 13.04 -39.17 -6.86
C GLY A 2 14.32 -38.65 -6.17
N VAL A 3 14.77 -37.44 -6.54
CA VAL A 3 15.82 -36.68 -5.84
C VAL A 3 15.14 -35.86 -4.71
N PRO A 4 15.70 -35.79 -3.49
CA PRO A 4 15.05 -35.12 -2.37
C PRO A 4 14.99 -33.60 -2.56
N GLY A 5 13.80 -33.03 -2.34
CA GLY A 5 13.51 -31.61 -2.45
C GLY A 5 14.29 -30.79 -1.42
N ARG A 6 14.97 -29.75 -1.92
CA ARG A 6 15.81 -28.82 -1.18
C ARG A 6 14.92 -27.89 -0.35
N GLY A 7 14.93 -28.06 0.98
CA GLY A 7 14.30 -27.16 1.93
C GLY A 7 14.90 -25.75 1.84
N GLY A 8 14.07 -24.79 1.45
CA GLY A 8 14.41 -23.37 1.32
C GLY A 8 13.34 -22.46 1.90
N GLU A 9 12.46 -22.96 2.77
CA GLU A 9 11.49 -22.17 3.52
C GLU A 9 12.04 -21.93 4.93
N GLY A 10 12.65 -20.77 5.17
CA GLY A 10 13.14 -20.47 6.52
C GLY A 10 13.73 -19.08 6.74
N ALA A 11 13.99 -18.32 5.68
CA ALA A 11 14.64 -17.01 5.80
C ALA A 11 13.70 -15.81 5.69
N VAL A 12 12.44 -15.97 5.26
CA VAL A 12 11.52 -14.83 5.07
C VAL A 12 10.65 -14.56 6.30
N SER A 13 10.51 -15.54 7.20
CA SER A 13 9.56 -15.47 8.34
C SER A 13 10.02 -14.56 9.48
N ARG A 14 11.32 -14.21 9.56
CA ARG A 14 11.88 -13.52 10.73
C ARG A 14 11.81 -11.98 10.68
N PHE A 15 11.38 -11.40 9.56
CA PHE A 15 11.33 -9.94 9.37
C PHE A 15 9.90 -9.35 9.47
N PHE A 16 8.86 -10.17 9.30
CA PHE A 16 7.47 -9.74 9.53
C PHE A 16 7.18 -9.73 11.03
N ARG A 17 7.68 -8.69 11.69
CA ARG A 17 7.15 -8.17 12.96
C ARG A 17 5.62 -8.31 12.94
N LYS A 18 5.07 -9.00 13.92
CA LYS A 18 3.65 -9.12 14.27
C LYS A 18 2.78 -8.05 13.58
N TRP A 19 2.19 -8.41 12.43
CA TRP A 19 1.21 -7.57 11.76
C TRP A 19 0.00 -7.41 12.68
N ASN A 20 -0.49 -6.17 12.85
CA ASN A 20 -1.71 -5.95 13.62
C ASN A 20 -2.92 -6.27 12.72
N PRO A 21 -3.68 -7.34 13.00
CA PRO A 21 -4.80 -7.75 12.15
C PRO A 21 -5.89 -6.67 12.07
N ALA A 22 -6.05 -5.83 13.08
CA ALA A 22 -7.00 -4.72 13.04
C ALA A 22 -6.59 -3.63 12.04
N ILE A 23 -5.27 -3.34 11.95
CA ILE A 23 -4.74 -2.41 10.94
C ILE A 23 -4.88 -3.02 9.55
N ALA A 24 -4.56 -4.30 9.38
CA ALA A 24 -4.75 -5.00 8.09
C ALA A 24 -6.19 -4.93 7.59
N GLN A 25 -7.14 -5.18 8.49
CA GLN A 25 -8.57 -5.11 8.17
C GLN A 25 -9.04 -3.68 7.85
N CYS A 26 -8.41 -2.67 8.45
CA CYS A 26 -8.71 -1.28 8.14
C CYS A 26 -8.19 -0.88 6.76
N LEU A 27 -6.94 -1.25 6.44
CA LEU A 27 -6.27 -0.92 5.19
C LEU A 27 -6.79 -1.73 3.98
N SER A 28 -7.57 -2.78 4.19
CA SER A 28 -8.20 -3.54 3.09
C SER A 28 -9.48 -2.88 2.55
N ARG A 29 -9.97 -1.83 3.20
CA ARG A 29 -11.21 -1.14 2.86
C ARG A 29 -10.92 0.18 2.14
N TRP A 30 -11.51 0.38 0.97
CA TRP A 30 -11.34 1.64 0.21
C TRP A 30 -11.88 2.87 0.94
N ASP A 31 -12.96 2.72 1.71
CA ASP A 31 -13.60 3.83 2.42
C ASP A 31 -12.75 4.41 3.55
N THR A 32 -11.65 3.75 3.92
CA THR A 32 -10.72 4.21 4.95
C THR A 32 -9.61 5.10 4.40
N PHE A 33 -9.55 5.30 3.09
CA PHE A 33 -8.59 6.19 2.44
C PHE A 33 -9.23 7.53 2.08
N ASP A 34 -8.43 8.59 2.17
CA ASP A 34 -8.70 9.83 1.45
C ASP A 34 -7.93 9.82 0.14
N MET A 35 -8.62 10.26 -0.90
CA MET A 35 -8.10 10.38 -2.25
C MET A 35 -8.03 11.85 -2.63
N SER A 36 -6.87 12.28 -3.12
CA SER A 36 -6.69 13.62 -3.68
C SER A 36 -6.04 13.53 -5.04
N ILE A 37 -6.46 14.42 -5.95
CA ILE A 37 -5.85 14.57 -7.27
C ILE A 37 -5.24 15.97 -7.36
N LEU A 38 -3.97 16.03 -7.73
CA LEU A 38 -3.27 17.26 -8.08
C LEU A 38 -2.91 17.22 -9.56
N GLN A 39 -3.42 18.17 -10.34
CA GLN A 39 -2.98 18.37 -11.71
C GLN A 39 -1.71 19.23 -11.72
N ALA A 40 -0.58 18.66 -12.15
CA ALA A 40 0.72 19.33 -12.18
C ALA A 40 1.14 19.83 -13.57
N GLY A 41 0.33 19.55 -14.59
CA GLY A 41 0.50 20.01 -15.96
C GLY A 41 -0.71 19.64 -16.81
N GLU A 42 -0.62 19.86 -18.12
CA GLU A 42 -1.73 19.54 -19.05
C GLU A 42 -2.05 18.04 -19.03
N ASP A 43 -1.01 17.21 -19.07
CA ASP A 43 -1.11 15.74 -19.13
C ASP A 43 -0.42 15.04 -17.95
N LEU A 44 -0.31 15.67 -16.78
CA LEU A 44 0.29 15.06 -15.59
C LEU A 44 -0.58 15.27 -14.35
N PHE A 45 -0.93 14.16 -13.71
CA PHE A 45 -1.77 14.10 -12.53
C PHE A 45 -1.06 13.30 -11.43
N PHE A 46 -1.09 13.80 -10.21
CA PHE A 46 -0.69 13.06 -9.03
C PHE A 46 -1.94 12.62 -8.28
N VAL A 47 -2.13 11.32 -8.14
CA VAL A 47 -3.23 10.74 -7.35
C VAL A 47 -2.66 10.14 -6.08
N SER A 48 -3.03 10.72 -4.95
CA SER A 48 -2.56 10.27 -3.63
C SER A 48 -3.68 9.58 -2.87
N PHE A 49 -3.33 8.47 -2.23
CA PHE A 49 -4.15 7.72 -1.30
C PHE A 49 -3.50 7.75 0.07
N LEU A 50 -4.22 8.31 1.06
CA LEU A 50 -3.73 8.39 2.43
C LEU A 50 -4.70 7.64 3.36
N PRO A 51 -4.24 6.67 4.17
CA PRO A 51 -5.12 5.95 5.08
C PRO A 51 -5.49 6.78 6.32
N HIS A 52 -6.76 6.74 6.70
CA HIS A 52 -7.32 7.39 7.89
C HIS A 52 -7.81 6.33 8.89
N LEU A 53 -6.88 5.84 9.71
CA LEU A 53 -7.16 4.78 10.69
C LEU A 53 -8.22 5.15 11.74
N SER A 54 -8.47 6.44 11.96
CA SER A 54 -9.55 6.93 12.81
C SER A 54 -10.95 6.49 12.33
N ARG A 55 -11.14 6.24 11.03
CA ARG A 55 -12.39 5.67 10.47
C ARG A 55 -12.64 4.24 10.93
N CYS A 56 -11.61 3.57 11.45
CA CYS A 56 -11.68 2.25 12.07
C CYS A 56 -11.61 2.30 13.61
N GLY A 57 -11.63 3.50 14.21
CA GLY A 57 -11.47 3.69 15.66
C GLY A 57 -10.06 3.38 16.17
N ILE A 58 -9.04 3.41 15.31
CA ILE A 58 -7.66 3.10 15.65
C ILE A 58 -6.87 4.40 15.75
N ASP A 59 -6.30 4.65 16.92
CA ASP A 59 -5.36 5.74 17.16
C ASP A 59 -3.92 5.22 17.05
N ALA A 60 -3.41 5.17 15.81
CA ALA A 60 -2.06 4.76 15.50
C ALA A 60 -1.56 5.49 14.26
N ILE A 61 -0.24 5.67 14.17
CA ILE A 61 0.44 6.19 12.97
C ILE A 61 1.11 5.02 12.27
N VAL A 62 0.87 4.87 10.97
CA VAL A 62 1.59 3.94 10.11
C VAL A 62 2.34 4.78 9.09
N MET A 63 3.67 4.72 9.16
CA MET A 63 4.55 5.41 8.21
C MET A 63 4.51 4.67 6.88
N ASP A 64 4.60 5.42 5.78
CA ASP A 64 4.66 4.89 4.41
C ASP A 64 3.46 3.98 4.04
N ALA A 65 2.30 4.21 4.65
CA ALA A 65 1.08 3.44 4.42
C ALA A 65 0.20 3.99 3.27
N GLY A 66 0.57 5.14 2.72
CA GLY A 66 -0.09 5.73 1.55
C GLY A 66 0.60 5.33 0.25
N ALA A 67 0.04 5.80 -0.86
CA ALA A 67 0.66 5.70 -2.17
C ALA A 67 0.35 6.95 -2.98
N THR A 68 1.32 7.44 -3.75
CA THR A 68 1.10 8.48 -4.74
C THR A 68 1.50 7.99 -6.13
N TYR A 69 0.55 8.08 -7.06
CA TYR A 69 0.72 7.70 -8.45
C TYR A 69 0.90 8.94 -9.30
N ALA A 70 1.93 8.96 -10.14
CA ALA A 70 2.00 9.88 -11.27
C ALA A 70 1.30 9.24 -12.47
N ILE A 71 0.32 9.92 -13.03
CA ILE A 71 -0.53 9.43 -14.12
C ILE A 71 -0.53 10.46 -15.25
N ASP A 72 -0.39 10.01 -16.49
CA ASP A 72 -0.46 10.89 -17.64
C ASP A 72 -1.89 11.15 -18.15
N GLY A 73 -2.05 12.07 -19.12
CA GLY A 73 -3.34 12.39 -19.74
C GLY A 73 -4.04 11.24 -20.48
N LYS A 74 -3.37 10.09 -20.65
CA LYS A 74 -3.93 8.85 -21.22
C LYS A 74 -4.27 7.81 -20.14
N GLY A 75 -4.10 8.16 -18.87
CA GLY A 75 -4.35 7.26 -17.74
C GLY A 75 -3.24 6.25 -17.48
N ARG A 76 -2.03 6.43 -18.04
CA ARG A 76 -0.90 5.52 -17.82
C ARG A 76 -0.17 5.91 -16.54
N ILE A 77 0.15 4.93 -15.71
CA ILE A 77 1.00 5.12 -14.52
C ILE A 77 2.44 5.32 -14.99
N LEU A 78 3.03 6.45 -14.61
CA LEU A 78 4.42 6.81 -14.92
C LEU A 78 5.36 6.51 -13.75
N ASP A 79 4.90 6.68 -12.51
CA ASP A 79 5.67 6.43 -11.26
C ASP A 79 4.73 6.09 -10.10
N VAL A 80 5.26 5.41 -9.08
CA VAL A 80 4.59 5.10 -7.81
C VAL A 80 5.56 5.30 -6.66
N ARG A 81 5.12 6.02 -5.62
CA ARG A 81 5.87 6.23 -4.38
C ARG A 81 5.03 6.00 -3.15
#